data_AF-A0A2I0D011-F1
#
_entry.id   AF-A0A2I0D011-F1
#
_cell.length_a   1.000
_cell.length_b   1.000
_cell.length_c   1.000
_cell.angle_alpha   90.00
_cell.angle_beta   90.00
_cell.angle_gamma   90.00
#
_symmetry.space_group_name_H-M   'P 1'
#
loop_
_entity.id
_entity.type
_entity.pdbx_description
1 polymer ?
#
loop_
_entity_poly.entity_id
_entity_poly.type
_entity_poly.pdbx_seq_one_letter_code
_entity_poly.pdbx_strand_id
1 'polypeptide(L)'
;MAAQARASHILVKTEDQANQIMKRLSDGEEFDKVARRFSSCPSGKNGGDLGWFGKGMMVPEFEKIAFEEEVGKVVGPVKTQFGFHVIKVTGKK
;
A
#
# COMPACT_ATOMS: atom_id res chain seq x y z
N MET A 1 -0.34 12.66 17.91
CA MET A 1 -0.84 12.58 16.52
C MET A 1 0.38 12.46 15.63
N ALA A 2 0.49 11.41 14.80
CA ALA A 2 1.57 11.35 13.82
C ALA A 2 1.37 12.48 12.81
N ALA A 3 2.40 13.30 12.61
CA ALA A 3 2.42 14.36 11.62
C ALA A 3 2.63 13.79 10.21
N GLN A 4 3.31 12.65 10.10
CA GLN A 4 3.64 11.99 8.84
C GLN A 4 3.54 10.46 8.97
N ALA A 5 3.03 9.81 7.93
CA ALA A 5 3.06 8.36 7.79
C ALA A 5 3.93 7.98 6.58
N ARG A 6 4.58 6.83 6.64
CA ARG A 6 5.27 6.21 5.52
C ARG A 6 4.56 4.90 5.23
N ALA A 7 4.20 4.70 3.97
CA ALA A 7 3.56 3.49 3.53
C ALA A 7 3.95 3.15 2.10
N SER A 8 3.93 1.86 1.81
CA SER A 8 4.06 1.32 0.46
C SER A 8 2.69 0.90 -0.04
N HIS A 9 2.45 1.01 -1.34
CA HIS A 9 1.20 0.59 -1.96
C HIS A 9 1.40 -0.18 -3.26
N ILE A 10 0.48 -1.08 -3.55
CA ILE A 10 0.41 -1.83 -4.80
C ILE A 10 -0.94 -1.53 -5.42
N LEU A 11 -0.93 -0.82 -6.54
CA LEU A 11 -2.13 -0.54 -7.32
C LEU A 11 -2.29 -1.62 -8.38
N VAL A 12 -3.42 -2.30 -8.39
CA VAL A 12 -3.82 -3.26 -9.41
C VAL A 12 -5.19 -2.94 -9.97
N LYS A 13 -5.47 -3.41 -11.19
CA LYS A 13 -6.72 -3.09 -11.88
C LYS A 13 -7.89 -3.96 -11.42
N THR A 14 -7.62 -5.18 -10.96
CA THR A 14 -8.66 -6.15 -10.60
C THR A 14 -8.51 -6.62 -9.15
N GLU A 15 -9.64 -6.95 -8.54
CA GLU A 15 -9.70 -7.50 -7.19
C GLU A 15 -8.93 -8.83 -7.09
N ASP A 16 -9.03 -9.66 -8.13
CA ASP A 16 -8.34 -10.95 -8.19
C ASP A 16 -6.82 -10.80 -8.04
N GLN A 17 -6.22 -9.82 -8.75
CA GLN A 17 -4.80 -9.53 -8.59
C GLN A 17 -4.48 -9.09 -7.16
N ALA A 18 -5.34 -8.29 -6.55
CA ALA A 18 -5.14 -7.79 -5.20
C ALA A 18 -5.25 -8.92 -4.16
N ASN A 19 -6.16 -9.87 -4.37
CA ASN A 19 -6.29 -11.08 -3.56
C ASN A 19 -5.08 -12.01 -3.74
N GLN A 20 -4.58 -12.18 -4.97
CA GLN A 20 -3.35 -12.93 -5.22
C GLN A 20 -2.14 -12.30 -4.51
N ILE A 21 -2.04 -10.96 -4.52
CA ILE A 21 -1.00 -10.23 -3.79
C ILE A 21 -1.13 -10.49 -2.30
N MET A 22 -2.32 -10.33 -1.71
CA MET A 22 -2.53 -10.60 -0.28
C MET A 22 -2.16 -12.03 0.10
N LYS A 23 -2.50 -13.01 -0.73
CA LYS A 23 -2.10 -14.40 -0.52
C LYS A 23 -0.58 -14.56 -0.54
N ARG A 24 0.11 -14.00 -1.53
CA ARG A 24 1.59 -14.02 -1.63
C ARG A 24 2.27 -13.37 -0.43
N LEU A 25 1.75 -12.24 0.03
CA LEU A 25 2.25 -11.55 1.21
C LEU A 25 2.03 -12.38 2.49
N SER A 26 0.93 -13.14 2.55
CA SER A 26 0.64 -14.06 3.65
C SER A 26 1.54 -15.29 3.60
N ASP A 27 1.93 -15.75 2.41
CA ASP A 27 2.89 -16.84 2.17
C ASP A 27 4.35 -16.41 2.46
N GLY A 28 4.59 -15.13 2.80
CA GLY A 28 5.92 -14.59 3.14
C GLY A 28 6.68 -13.96 1.99
N GLU A 29 6.04 -13.72 0.84
CA GLU A 29 6.67 -13.00 -0.28
C GLU A 29 6.90 -11.53 0.08
N GLU A 30 8.04 -10.98 -0.35
CA GLU A 30 8.39 -9.60 0.00
C GLU A 30 7.53 -8.60 -0.79
N PHE A 31 6.97 -7.61 -0.08
CA PHE A 31 6.04 -6.62 -0.65
C PHE A 31 6.64 -5.83 -1.80
N ASP A 32 7.91 -5.47 -1.69
CA ASP A 32 8.67 -4.76 -2.70
C ASP A 32 8.83 -5.57 -4.01
N LYS A 33 9.07 -6.87 -3.93
CA LYS A 33 9.10 -7.77 -5.10
C LYS A 33 7.73 -7.82 -5.78
N VAL A 34 6.68 -8.00 -4.99
CA VAL A 34 5.31 -8.06 -5.51
C VAL A 34 4.92 -6.71 -6.11
N ALA A 35 5.23 -5.60 -5.45
CA ALA A 35 4.98 -4.26 -5.96
C ALA A 35 5.72 -3.99 -7.28
N ARG A 36 6.98 -4.41 -7.41
CA ARG A 36 7.75 -4.27 -8.66
C ARG A 36 7.14 -5.04 -9.82
N ARG A 37 6.51 -6.19 -9.54
CA ARG A 37 5.94 -7.07 -10.56
C ARG A 37 4.50 -6.74 -10.92
N PHE A 38 3.68 -6.35 -9.94
CA PHE A 38 2.23 -6.22 -10.10
C PHE A 38 1.72 -4.78 -10.02
N SER A 39 2.47 -3.85 -9.39
CA SER A 39 2.00 -2.47 -9.26
C SER A 39 1.94 -1.79 -10.62
N SER A 40 0.76 -1.24 -10.93
CA SER A 40 0.53 -0.40 -12.10
C SER A 40 0.96 1.07 -11.88
N CYS A 41 1.44 1.42 -10.69
CA CYS A 41 1.90 2.76 -10.36
C CYS A 41 3.42 2.90 -10.62
N PRO A 42 3.93 4.07 -11.05
CA PRO A 42 5.38 4.30 -11.19
C PRO A 42 6.19 4.02 -9.90
N SER A 43 5.55 4.18 -8.73
CA SER A 43 6.13 3.80 -7.42
C SER A 43 6.44 2.30 -7.30
N GLY A 44 5.83 1.45 -8.13
CA GLY A 44 6.15 0.02 -8.24
C GLY A 44 7.65 -0.23 -8.47
N LYS A 45 8.33 0.65 -9.22
CA LYS A 45 9.78 0.56 -9.44
C LYS A 45 10.61 0.71 -8.16
N ASN A 46 10.04 1.30 -7.11
CA ASN A 46 10.66 1.43 -5.79
C ASN A 46 10.03 0.48 -4.76
N GLY A 47 9.44 -0.64 -5.22
CA GLY A 47 8.77 -1.57 -4.31
C GLY A 47 7.45 -1.01 -3.77
N GLY A 48 6.83 -0.06 -4.47
CA GLY A 48 5.57 0.56 -4.07
C GLY A 48 5.73 1.61 -2.96
N ASP A 49 6.94 1.92 -2.52
CA ASP A 49 7.19 2.93 -1.48
C ASP A 49 6.78 4.34 -1.96
N LEU A 50 5.89 4.98 -1.20
CA LEU A 50 5.46 6.36 -1.43
C LEU A 50 6.28 7.37 -0.61
N GLY A 51 7.16 6.90 0.27
CA GLY A 51 7.88 7.76 1.19
C GLY A 51 6.99 8.34 2.29
N TRP A 52 7.47 9.38 2.95
CA TRP A 52 6.76 10.04 4.04
C TRP A 52 5.75 11.05 3.49
N PHE A 53 4.49 10.90 3.86
CA PHE A 53 3.41 11.79 3.50
C PHE A 53 2.65 12.27 4.74
N GLY A 54 2.17 13.52 4.68
CA GLY A 54 1.30 14.11 5.69
C GLY A 54 -0.19 13.91 5.36
N LYS A 55 -1.05 14.40 6.25
CA LYS A 55 -2.50 14.44 5.99
C LYS A 55 -2.84 15.36 4.81
N GLY A 56 -3.79 14.97 3.98
CA GLY A 56 -4.25 15.66 2.77
C GLY A 56 -3.41 15.39 1.51
N MET A 57 -2.36 14.57 1.60
CA MET A 57 -1.47 14.28 0.47
C MET A 57 -1.90 13.04 -0.33
N MET A 58 -2.70 12.15 0.27
CA MET A 58 -3.14 10.88 -0.31
C MET A 58 -4.66 10.79 -0.30
N VAL A 59 -5.22 9.81 -1.02
CA VAL A 59 -6.67 9.55 -0.99
C VAL A 59 -7.12 9.23 0.45
N PRO A 60 -8.29 9.70 0.88
CA PRO A 60 -8.73 9.62 2.28
C PRO A 60 -8.80 8.18 2.80
N GLU A 61 -9.17 7.22 1.95
CA GLU A 61 -9.20 5.79 2.31
C GLU A 61 -7.80 5.25 2.61
N PHE A 62 -6.81 5.65 1.79
CA PHE A 62 -5.41 5.26 1.97
C PHE A 62 -4.80 5.92 3.19
N GLU A 63 -5.02 7.22 3.34
CA GLU A 63 -4.53 8.00 4.47
C GLU A 63 -5.08 7.43 5.78
N LYS A 64 -6.39 7.19 5.85
CA LYS A 64 -7.02 6.63 7.05
C LYS A 64 -6.31 5.34 7.46
N ILE A 65 -6.13 4.41 6.53
CA ILE A 65 -5.42 3.14 6.81
C ILE A 65 -3.98 3.40 7.25
N ALA A 66 -3.24 4.24 6.52
CA ALA A 66 -1.84 4.50 6.85
C ALA A 66 -1.63 5.17 8.22
N PHE A 67 -2.59 5.97 8.69
CA PHE A 67 -2.55 6.64 9.99
C PHE A 67 -3.23 5.85 11.12
N GLU A 68 -4.23 5.01 10.81
CA GLU A 68 -4.98 4.19 11.77
C GLU A 68 -4.24 2.88 12.08
N GLU A 69 -3.59 2.27 11.09
CA GLU A 69 -3.06 0.90 11.19
C GLU A 69 -1.59 0.83 11.61
N GLU A 70 -1.21 -0.19 12.36
CA GLU A 70 0.13 -0.27 12.94
C GLU A 70 1.26 -0.40 11.90
N VAL A 71 2.45 0.11 12.25
CA VAL A 71 3.64 -0.03 11.41
C VAL A 71 3.97 -1.52 11.25
N GLY A 72 4.16 -1.96 10.01
CA GLY A 72 4.37 -3.35 9.64
C GLY A 72 3.09 -4.04 9.15
N LYS A 73 1.91 -3.47 9.40
CA LYS A 73 0.64 -4.06 8.99
C LYS A 73 0.38 -3.83 7.51
N VAL A 74 -0.08 -4.88 6.85
CA VAL A 74 -0.55 -4.87 5.47
C VAL A 74 -2.07 -4.85 5.50
N VAL A 75 -2.68 -3.92 4.79
CA VAL A 75 -4.12 -3.71 4.71
C VAL A 75 -4.55 -3.56 3.26
N GLY A 76 -5.58 -4.29 2.88
CA GLY A 76 -6.11 -4.31 1.54
C GLY A 76 -6.95 -5.57 1.29
N PRO A 77 -7.53 -5.71 0.09
CA PRO A 77 -7.49 -4.74 -1.00
C PRO A 77 -8.49 -3.59 -0.82
N VAL A 78 -8.02 -2.34 -0.98
CA VAL A 78 -8.83 -1.11 -0.86
C VAL A 78 -9.27 -0.68 -2.25
N LYS A 79 -10.57 -0.64 -2.50
CA LYS A 79 -11.12 -0.22 -3.79
C LYS A 79 -11.19 1.30 -3.86
N THR A 80 -10.49 1.90 -4.80
CA THR A 80 -10.55 3.34 -5.10
C THR A 80 -10.99 3.55 -6.56
N GLN A 81 -11.13 4.81 -6.98
CA GLN A 81 -11.37 5.17 -8.37
C GLN A 81 -10.27 4.71 -9.35
N PHE A 82 -9.05 4.42 -8.86
CA PHE A 82 -7.93 3.97 -9.70
C PHE A 82 -7.84 2.44 -9.83
N GLY A 83 -8.58 1.69 -9.02
CA GLY A 83 -8.53 0.23 -8.96
C GLY A 83 -8.46 -0.25 -7.51
N PHE A 84 -7.66 -1.29 -7.27
CA PHE A 84 -7.47 -1.88 -5.94
C PHE A 84 -6.06 -1.59 -5.42
N HIS A 85 -5.98 -1.10 -4.18
CA HIS A 85 -4.74 -0.77 -3.51
C HIS A 85 -4.50 -1.71 -2.35
N VAL A 86 -3.32 -2.33 -2.32
CA VAL A 86 -2.81 -3.02 -1.13
C VAL A 86 -1.80 -2.09 -0.47
N ILE A 87 -2.00 -1.79 0.81
CA ILE A 87 -1.25 -0.79 1.57
C ILE A 87 -0.42 -1.51 2.62
N LYS A 88 0.83 -1.11 2.81
CA LYS A 88 1.69 -1.56 3.89
C LYS A 88 2.26 -0.37 4.62
N VAL A 89 1.94 -0.23 5.90
CA VAL A 89 2.49 0.86 6.71
C VAL A 89 3.92 0.51 7.08
N THR A 90 4.88 1.36 6.76
CA THR A 90 6.31 1.14 7.01
C THR A 90 6.88 2.12 8.04
N GLY A 91 6.15 3.18 8.40
CA GLY A 91 6.53 4.09 9.47
C GLY A 91 5.44 5.09 9.82
N LYS A 92 5.48 5.63 11.04
CA LYS A 92 4.66 6.73 11.52
C LYS A 92 5.52 7.65 12.37
N LYS A 93 5.36 8.96 12.24
CA LYS A 93 6.13 9.98 12.97
C LYS A 93 5.26 11.19 13.29
#